data_AF-A0A2X3ESU3-F1
#
_entry.id   AF-A0A2X3ESU3-F1
#
_cell.length_a   1.000
_cell.length_b   1.000
_cell.length_c   1.000
_cell.angle_alpha   90.00
_cell.angle_beta   90.00
_cell.angle_gamma   90.00
#
_symmetry.space_group_name_H-M   'P 1'
#
loop_
_entity.id
_entity.type
_entity.pdbx_description
1 polymer ?
#
loop_
_entity_poly.entity_id
_entity_poly.type
_entity_poly.pdbx_seq_one_letter_code
_entity_poly.pdbx_strand_id
1 'polypeptide(L)'
;MYQQDDRDIRAERAAQKLEPRHAMLLRCRLPGGGDHPPPQWKAIDKFAAENTIYGSIRLTNRQTFQFHGILKKNVKPVHQMLHSVGLDALATANDMNRNVLCTSNPYESQLHAEAYEWGEKISEHLLPRTRAYAEIWLDQKTGRHYGRRADPRPDLSAA
;
A
#
# COMPACT_ATOMS: atom_id res chain seq x y z
N MET A 1 -0.02 1.27 -7.39
CA MET A 1 -1.34 1.78 -7.82
C MET A 1 -1.55 1.45 -9.28
N TYR A 2 -2.77 1.12 -9.70
CA TYR A 2 -3.12 0.85 -11.09
C TYR A 2 -4.27 1.74 -11.52
N GLN A 3 -4.17 2.38 -12.69
CA GLN A 3 -5.34 2.95 -13.34
C GLN A 3 -6.17 1.84 -13.95
N GLN A 4 -7.47 1.88 -13.72
CA GLN A 4 -8.46 0.97 -14.24
C GLN A 4 -9.56 1.78 -14.92
N ASP A 5 -10.37 1.09 -15.69
CA ASP A 5 -11.61 1.61 -16.22
C ASP A 5 -12.72 0.58 -16.03
N ASP A 6 -13.93 1.09 -15.83
CA ASP A 6 -15.13 0.28 -15.64
C ASP A 6 -15.55 -0.37 -16.97
N ARG A 7 -15.28 -1.67 -17.08
CA ARG A 7 -15.53 -2.46 -18.29
C ARG A 7 -17.01 -2.74 -18.52
N ASP A 8 -17.83 -2.69 -17.48
CA ASP A 8 -19.25 -3.01 -17.58
C ASP A 8 -20.00 -1.91 -18.35
N ILE A 9 -19.59 -0.64 -18.16
CA ILE A 9 -20.19 0.52 -18.83
C ILE A 9 -19.38 1.06 -20.01
N ARG A 10 -18.23 0.44 -20.33
CA ARG A 10 -17.32 0.96 -21.36
C ARG A 10 -17.99 1.10 -22.73
N ALA A 11 -18.74 0.08 -23.16
CA ALA A 11 -19.41 0.08 -24.45
C ALA A 11 -20.51 1.16 -24.53
N GLU A 12 -21.30 1.30 -23.46
CA GLU A 12 -22.34 2.33 -23.36
C GLU A 12 -21.75 3.74 -23.44
N ARG A 13 -20.66 4.00 -22.72
CA ARG A 13 -19.96 5.30 -22.74
C ARG A 13 -19.38 5.61 -24.12
N ALA A 14 -18.77 4.61 -24.78
CA ALA A 14 -18.24 4.77 -26.13
C ALA A 14 -19.35 5.13 -27.13
N ALA A 15 -20.54 4.51 -27.04
CA ALA A 15 -21.69 4.85 -27.87
C ALA A 15 -22.16 6.30 -27.66
N GLN A 16 -22.01 6.82 -26.43
CA GLN A 16 -22.29 8.22 -26.07
C GLN A 16 -21.12 9.17 -26.37
N LYS A 17 -20.02 8.70 -26.98
CA LYS A 17 -18.77 9.47 -27.22
C LYS A 17 -18.15 10.03 -25.94
N LEU A 18 -18.31 9.32 -24.82
CA LEU A 18 -17.72 9.66 -23.54
C LEU A 18 -16.43 8.85 -23.30
N GLU A 19 -15.45 9.47 -22.65
CA GLU A 19 -14.22 8.80 -22.20
C GLU A 19 -14.53 7.65 -21.21
N PRO A 20 -13.70 6.59 -21.15
CA PRO A 20 -13.85 5.52 -20.16
C PRO A 20 -13.91 6.06 -18.73
N ARG A 21 -14.70 5.41 -17.86
CA ARG A 21 -14.78 5.80 -16.46
C ARG A 21 -13.54 5.32 -15.72
N HIS A 22 -12.52 6.18 -15.67
CA HIS A 22 -11.27 5.86 -15.00
C HIS A 22 -11.34 5.99 -13.48
N ALA A 23 -10.73 5.04 -12.80
CA ALA A 23 -10.49 5.08 -11.36
C ALA A 23 -9.20 4.32 -11.02
N MET A 24 -8.71 4.47 -9.80
CA MET A 24 -7.46 3.87 -9.35
C MET A 24 -7.72 2.71 -8.39
N LEU A 25 -6.93 1.66 -8.52
CA LEU A 25 -6.76 0.60 -7.54
C LEU A 25 -5.49 0.88 -6.74
N LEU A 26 -5.61 0.91 -5.42
CA LEU A 26 -4.49 0.99 -4.51
C LEU A 26 -4.35 -0.32 -3.71
N ARG A 27 -3.11 -0.75 -3.49
CA ARG A 27 -2.75 -1.90 -2.66
C ARG A 27 -1.79 -1.41 -1.58
N CYS A 28 -1.97 -1.89 -0.35
CA CYS A 28 -1.08 -1.59 0.76
C CYS A 28 0.14 -2.53 0.77
N ARG A 29 1.27 -2.07 1.28
CA ARG A 29 2.38 -2.91 1.73
C ARG A 29 2.13 -3.27 3.18
N LEU A 30 2.19 -4.55 3.50
CA LEU A 30 1.73 -5.08 4.79
C LEU A 30 2.41 -6.45 5.06
N PRO A 31 3.69 -6.47 5.42
CA PRO A 31 4.45 -7.71 5.58
C PRO A 31 3.74 -8.67 6.56
N GLY A 32 3.62 -9.94 6.19
CA GLY A 32 2.98 -10.96 7.03
C GLY A 32 1.48 -10.78 7.29
N GLY A 33 0.84 -9.77 6.69
CA GLY A 33 -0.53 -9.38 7.03
C GLY A 33 -0.61 -8.34 8.15
N GLY A 34 0.53 -7.93 8.71
CA GLY A 34 0.66 -6.86 9.70
C GLY A 34 -0.03 -7.11 11.03
N ASP A 35 0.48 -6.48 12.08
CA ASP A 35 -0.35 -6.23 13.25
C ASP A 35 -1.34 -5.11 12.88
N HIS A 36 -2.63 -5.38 12.98
CA HIS A 36 -3.68 -4.40 12.69
C HIS A 36 -4.33 -3.88 13.97
N PRO A 37 -3.74 -2.86 14.63
CA PRO A 37 -4.43 -2.12 15.67
C PRO A 37 -5.80 -1.63 15.17
N PRO A 38 -6.85 -1.67 16.01
CA PRO A 38 -8.18 -1.18 15.63
C PRO A 38 -8.20 0.21 14.96
N PRO A 39 -7.34 1.18 15.33
CA PRO A 39 -7.26 2.47 14.63
C PRO A 39 -6.88 2.38 13.15
N GLN A 40 -5.95 1.50 12.77
CA GLN A 40 -5.57 1.30 11.37
C GLN A 40 -6.75 0.77 10.57
N TRP A 41 -7.40 -0.27 11.07
CA TRP A 41 -8.54 -0.87 10.38
C TRP A 41 -9.71 0.11 10.23
N LYS A 42 -10.01 0.90 11.27
CA LYS A 42 -11.04 1.95 11.21
C LYS A 42 -10.75 3.02 10.15
N ALA A 43 -9.48 3.42 9.99
CA ALA A 43 -9.11 4.38 8.96
C ALA A 43 -9.27 3.79 7.55
N ILE A 44 -8.88 2.52 7.37
CA ILE A 44 -9.04 1.79 6.10
C ILE A 44 -10.53 1.66 5.74
N ASP A 45 -11.35 1.25 6.70
CA ASP A 45 -12.80 1.09 6.55
C ASP A 45 -13.51 2.39 6.19
N LYS A 46 -13.25 3.45 6.96
CA LYS A 46 -13.79 4.79 6.68
C LYS A 46 -13.42 5.27 5.27
N PHE A 47 -12.14 5.11 4.88
CA PHE A 47 -11.70 5.55 3.56
C PHE A 47 -12.36 4.74 2.43
N ALA A 48 -12.53 3.43 2.61
CA ALA A 48 -13.22 2.59 1.64
C ALA A 48 -14.64 3.12 1.39
N ALA A 49 -15.40 3.32 2.47
CA ALA A 49 -16.79 3.76 2.42
C ALA A 49 -16.96 5.16 1.82
N GLU A 50 -16.11 6.12 2.20
CA GLU A 50 -16.32 7.54 1.86
C GLU A 50 -15.62 7.98 0.57
N ASN A 51 -14.53 7.31 0.16
CA ASN A 51 -13.63 7.84 -0.87
C ASN A 51 -13.43 6.92 -2.08
N THR A 52 -14.14 5.80 -2.14
CA THR A 52 -14.06 4.84 -3.24
C THR A 52 -15.43 4.58 -3.88
N ILE A 53 -15.47 4.26 -5.18
CA ILE A 53 -16.72 3.96 -5.89
C ILE A 53 -17.41 2.72 -5.32
N TYR A 54 -16.64 1.71 -4.89
CA TYR A 54 -17.18 0.40 -4.54
C TYR A 54 -17.42 0.21 -3.04
N GLY A 55 -17.01 1.15 -2.18
CA GLY A 55 -17.28 1.08 -0.74
C GLY A 55 -16.73 -0.16 -0.03
N SER A 56 -15.71 -0.83 -0.58
CA SER A 56 -15.28 -2.16 -0.15
C SER A 56 -13.78 -2.27 0.08
N ILE A 57 -13.42 -3.20 0.96
CA ILE A 57 -12.04 -3.62 1.21
C ILE A 57 -11.86 -5.02 0.64
N ARG A 58 -10.95 -5.17 -0.33
CA ARG A 58 -10.59 -6.49 -0.86
C ARG A 58 -9.31 -7.00 -0.19
N LEU A 59 -9.45 -7.87 0.81
CA LEU A 59 -8.33 -8.67 1.33
C LEU A 59 -7.78 -9.57 0.24
N THR A 60 -6.48 -9.65 0.03
CA THR A 60 -5.83 -10.39 -1.06
C THR A 60 -5.19 -11.68 -0.59
N ASN A 61 -4.90 -12.60 -1.52
CA ASN A 61 -4.14 -13.82 -1.25
C ASN A 61 -2.65 -13.59 -0.96
N ARG A 62 -2.21 -12.33 -0.90
CA ARG A 62 -0.85 -11.93 -0.52
C ARG A 62 -0.83 -11.10 0.77
N GLN A 63 -1.78 -11.37 1.68
CA GLN A 63 -1.82 -10.80 3.03
C GLN A 63 -1.76 -9.27 3.04
N THR A 64 -2.57 -8.66 2.21
CA THR A 64 -2.73 -7.20 2.16
C THR A 64 -4.13 -6.88 1.64
N PHE A 65 -4.56 -5.63 1.71
CA PHE A 65 -5.84 -5.17 1.18
C PHE A 65 -5.68 -4.32 -0.09
N GLN A 66 -6.79 -4.17 -0.79
CA GLN A 66 -6.94 -3.27 -1.92
C GLN A 66 -8.19 -2.41 -1.76
N PHE A 67 -8.05 -1.16 -2.18
CA PHE A 67 -9.17 -0.29 -2.53
C PHE A 67 -9.36 -0.31 -4.04
N HIS A 68 -10.61 -0.37 -4.48
CA HIS A 68 -10.99 -0.27 -5.89
C HIS A 68 -11.77 1.02 -6.09
N GLY A 69 -11.64 1.66 -7.25
CA GLY A 69 -12.51 2.79 -7.58
C GLY A 69 -12.13 4.11 -6.88
N ILE A 70 -10.84 4.33 -6.56
CA ILE A 70 -10.39 5.62 -6.03
C ILE A 70 -10.39 6.65 -7.16
N LEU A 71 -11.16 7.73 -7.02
CA LEU A 71 -11.17 8.81 -8.00
C LEU A 71 -9.84 9.59 -7.98
N LYS A 72 -9.42 10.15 -9.12
CA LYS A 72 -8.14 10.85 -9.28
C LYS A 72 -7.86 11.90 -8.19
N LYS A 73 -8.89 12.66 -7.77
CA LYS A 73 -8.80 13.66 -6.70
C LYS A 73 -8.45 13.07 -5.32
N ASN A 74 -8.76 11.81 -5.08
CA ASN A 74 -8.54 11.10 -3.81
C ASN A 74 -7.22 10.29 -3.80
N VAL A 75 -6.45 10.30 -4.88
CA VAL A 75 -5.19 9.54 -4.99
C VAL A 75 -4.13 9.98 -3.99
N LYS A 76 -3.92 11.29 -3.84
CA LYS A 76 -2.98 11.80 -2.84
C LYS A 76 -3.52 11.63 -1.40
N PRO A 77 -4.80 11.98 -1.12
CA PRO A 77 -5.42 11.71 0.18
C PRO A 77 -5.30 10.28 0.68
N VAL A 78 -5.46 9.25 -0.17
CA VAL A 78 -5.33 7.85 0.30
C VAL A 78 -3.92 7.55 0.80
N HIS A 79 -2.87 8.10 0.18
CA HIS A 79 -1.49 7.87 0.61
C HIS A 79 -1.20 8.59 1.93
N GLN A 80 -1.74 9.80 2.11
CA GLN A 80 -1.64 10.55 3.36
C GLN A 80 -2.41 9.86 4.50
N MET A 81 -3.58 9.30 4.20
CA MET A 81 -4.37 8.50 5.16
C MET A 81 -3.61 7.25 5.59
N LEU A 82 -3.03 6.49 4.65
CA LEU A 82 -2.21 5.33 5.02
C LEU A 82 -1.05 5.77 5.91
N HIS A 83 -0.35 6.83 5.53
CA HIS A 83 0.79 7.33 6.30
C HIS A 83 0.41 7.76 7.73
N SER A 84 -0.75 8.40 7.92
CA SER A 84 -1.20 8.86 9.24
C SER A 84 -1.48 7.72 10.21
N VAL A 85 -1.69 6.50 9.72
CA VAL A 85 -1.86 5.28 10.54
C VAL A 85 -0.65 4.33 10.46
N GLY A 86 0.48 4.80 9.94
CA GLY A 86 1.73 4.03 9.88
C GLY A 86 1.79 3.00 8.75
N LEU A 87 0.98 3.14 7.70
CA LEU A 87 0.95 2.27 6.53
C LEU A 87 1.47 2.98 5.27
N ASP A 88 1.82 2.21 4.25
CA ASP A 88 2.24 2.73 2.94
C ASP A 88 1.83 1.83 1.78
N ALA A 89 1.82 2.39 0.58
CA ALA A 89 1.55 1.68 -0.68
C ALA A 89 2.82 1.52 -1.55
N LEU A 90 4.01 1.63 -0.95
CA LEU A 90 5.28 1.60 -1.66
C LEU A 90 5.59 0.20 -2.20
N ALA A 91 6.12 0.12 -3.42
CA ALA A 91 6.56 -1.12 -4.07
C ALA A 91 5.46 -2.19 -4.31
N THR A 92 4.17 -1.82 -4.24
CA THR A 92 3.07 -2.80 -4.24
C THR A 92 2.61 -3.28 -5.62
N ALA A 93 3.04 -2.61 -6.70
CA ALA A 93 2.44 -2.71 -8.03
C ALA A 93 3.42 -2.54 -9.21
N ASN A 94 4.72 -2.42 -8.92
CA ASN A 94 5.78 -2.13 -9.88
C ASN A 94 6.81 -3.27 -9.91
N ASP A 95 7.88 -3.08 -10.67
CA ASP A 95 9.01 -4.02 -10.82
C ASP A 95 9.92 -3.99 -9.58
N MET A 96 9.33 -4.32 -8.44
CA MET A 96 9.97 -4.35 -7.13
C MET A 96 9.47 -5.55 -6.34
N ASN A 97 10.17 -5.86 -5.24
CA ASN A 97 9.71 -6.88 -4.31
C ASN A 97 8.31 -6.55 -3.79
N ARG A 98 7.39 -7.52 -3.90
CA ARG A 98 6.00 -7.38 -3.47
C ARG A 98 5.88 -7.65 -1.97
N ASN A 99 4.64 -7.66 -1.48
CA ASN A 99 4.36 -7.98 -0.08
C ASN A 99 4.99 -9.32 0.31
N VAL A 100 5.80 -9.29 1.37
CA VAL A 100 6.44 -10.47 1.96
C VAL A 100 5.40 -11.20 2.79
N LEU A 101 5.25 -12.50 2.55
CA LEU A 101 4.29 -13.33 3.27
C LEU A 101 4.93 -13.94 4.51
N CYS A 102 4.13 -14.16 5.54
CA CYS A 102 4.46 -14.94 6.73
C CYS A 102 3.30 -15.88 7.03
N THR A 103 3.54 -17.10 7.51
CA THR A 103 2.45 -18.02 7.87
C THR A 103 1.52 -17.38 8.90
N SER A 104 0.23 -17.22 8.61
CA SER A 104 -0.77 -16.77 9.59
C SER A 104 -1.14 -17.93 10.51
N ASN A 105 -0.36 -18.18 11.57
CA ASN A 105 -0.55 -19.29 12.48
C ASN A 105 -0.72 -18.82 13.94
N PRO A 106 -1.95 -18.75 14.47
CA PRO A 106 -2.19 -18.37 15.86
C PRO A 106 -1.89 -19.50 16.87
N TYR A 107 -1.64 -20.73 16.42
CA TYR A 107 -1.44 -21.88 17.31
C TYR A 107 -0.01 -21.99 17.85
N GLU A 108 0.98 -21.53 17.08
CA GLU A 108 2.39 -21.50 17.48
C GLU A 108 2.90 -20.06 17.58
N SER A 109 2.35 -19.31 18.53
CA SER A 109 2.53 -17.85 18.64
C SER A 109 3.99 -17.39 18.75
N GLN A 110 4.87 -18.20 19.35
CA GLN A 110 6.30 -17.87 19.47
C GLN A 110 7.00 -17.94 18.09
N LEU A 111 6.82 -19.04 17.36
CA LEU A 111 7.39 -19.20 16.02
C LEU A 111 6.78 -18.20 15.02
N HIS A 112 5.49 -17.90 15.17
CA HIS A 112 4.83 -16.84 14.40
C HIS A 112 5.51 -15.48 14.61
N ALA A 113 5.81 -15.10 15.86
CA ALA A 113 6.45 -13.81 16.15
C ALA A 113 7.84 -13.70 15.50
N GLU A 114 8.66 -14.75 15.61
CA GLU A 114 10.00 -14.80 14.99
C GLU A 114 9.92 -14.75 13.45
N ALA A 115 9.03 -15.55 12.85
CA ALA A 115 8.83 -15.57 11.41
C ALA A 115 8.30 -14.22 10.88
N TYR A 116 7.37 -13.60 11.61
CA TYR A 116 6.83 -12.29 11.30
C TYR A 116 7.93 -11.21 11.32
N GLU A 117 8.77 -11.19 12.36
CA GLU A 117 9.89 -10.25 12.48
C GLU A 117 10.87 -10.37 11.30
N TRP A 118 11.19 -11.60 10.87
CA TRP A 118 12.01 -11.83 9.68
C TRP A 118 11.31 -11.37 8.41
N GLY A 119 10.00 -11.59 8.28
CA GLY A 119 9.19 -11.08 7.18
C GLY A 119 9.24 -9.56 7.06
N GLU A 120 9.15 -8.85 8.20
CA GLU A 120 9.32 -7.40 8.27
C GLU A 120 10.73 -6.97 7.84
N LYS A 121 11.78 -7.61 8.39
CA LYS A 121 13.18 -7.31 8.03
C LYS A 121 13.43 -7.46 6.53
N ILE A 122 12.95 -8.53 5.91
CA ILE A 122 13.09 -8.76 4.46
C ILE A 122 12.32 -7.68 3.68
N SER A 123 11.09 -7.35 4.10
CA SER A 123 10.27 -6.30 3.48
C SER A 123 11.00 -4.96 3.49
N GLU A 124 11.52 -4.55 4.64
CA GLU A 124 12.30 -3.31 4.80
C GLU A 124 13.62 -3.34 4.01
N HIS A 125 14.33 -4.46 4.03
CA HIS A 125 15.61 -4.61 3.35
C HIS A 125 15.50 -4.43 1.83
N LEU A 126 14.39 -4.88 1.25
CA LEU A 126 14.13 -4.83 -0.19
C LEU A 126 13.36 -3.57 -0.64
N LEU A 127 13.07 -2.63 0.28
CA LEU A 127 12.46 -1.36 -0.08
C LEU A 127 13.37 -0.54 -1.01
N PRO A 128 12.80 0.19 -1.98
CA PRO A 128 13.58 1.09 -2.81
C PRO A 128 14.25 2.17 -1.96
N ARG A 129 15.50 2.52 -2.26
CA ARG A 129 16.25 3.57 -1.56
C ARG A 129 16.01 4.96 -2.17
N THR A 130 14.83 5.21 -2.72
CA THR A 130 14.43 6.53 -3.24
C THR A 130 13.53 7.27 -2.24
N ARG A 131 13.45 8.59 -2.39
CA ARG A 131 12.56 9.46 -1.62
C ARG A 131 11.29 9.86 -2.39
N ALA A 132 11.19 9.45 -3.65
CA ALA A 132 10.11 9.83 -4.55
C ALA A 132 8.70 9.58 -3.97
N TYR A 133 8.50 8.50 -3.22
CA TYR A 133 7.19 8.23 -2.60
C TYR A 133 6.79 9.32 -1.59
N ALA A 134 7.71 9.71 -0.71
CA ALA A 134 7.45 10.75 0.30
C ALA A 134 7.31 12.14 -0.34
N GLU A 135 8.11 12.42 -1.37
CA GLU A 135 8.06 13.68 -2.11
C GLU A 135 6.75 13.85 -2.88
N ILE A 136 6.31 12.81 -3.60
CA ILE A 136 5.12 12.88 -4.45
C ILE A 136 3.84 12.85 -3.61
N TRP A 137 3.78 11.98 -2.59
CA TRP A 137 2.52 11.68 -1.91
C TRP A 137 2.37 12.36 -0.56
N LEU A 138 3.47 12.67 0.13
CA LEU A 138 3.45 13.16 1.51
C LEU A 138 3.97 14.60 1.66
N ASP A 139 4.32 15.27 0.57
CA ASP A 139 4.87 16.63 0.55
C ASP A 139 6.16 16.81 1.37
N GLN A 140 6.91 15.71 1.60
CA GLN A 140 8.13 15.72 2.40
C GLN A 140 9.36 16.01 1.53
N LYS A 141 9.85 17.25 1.57
CA LYS A 141 11.00 17.72 0.76
C LYS A 141 12.38 17.39 1.35
N THR A 142 12.49 17.21 2.67
CA THR A 142 13.76 16.93 3.38
C THR A 142 13.62 15.72 4.31
N GLY A 143 14.67 14.88 4.45
CA GLY A 143 14.62 13.67 5.28
C GLY A 143 15.49 12.49 4.78
N ARG A 144 15.49 11.36 5.51
CA ARG A 144 16.12 10.09 5.08
C ARG A 144 15.24 9.34 4.07
N HIS A 145 15.74 8.23 3.53
CA HIS A 145 14.95 7.31 2.71
C HIS A 145 13.65 6.88 3.40
N TYR A 146 12.53 6.85 2.66
CA TYR A 146 11.22 6.54 3.22
C TYR A 146 11.10 5.07 3.62
N GLY A 147 10.53 4.80 4.80
CA GLY A 147 10.10 3.46 5.22
C GLY A 147 11.19 2.51 5.72
N ARG A 148 12.44 2.98 5.91
CA ARG A 148 13.50 2.16 6.53
C ARG A 148 13.83 2.68 7.93
N ARG A 149 13.98 1.74 8.88
CA ARG A 149 14.78 1.96 10.10
C ARG A 149 16.24 2.22 9.72
N ALA A 150 17.00 2.89 10.58
CA ALA A 150 18.41 3.17 10.31
C ALA A 150 19.15 1.85 10.02
N ASP A 151 19.82 1.76 8.86
CA ASP A 151 20.72 0.63 8.58
C ASP A 151 21.90 0.75 9.55
N PRO A 152 22.17 -0.24 10.41
CA PRO A 152 23.31 -0.22 11.32
C PRO A 152 24.65 -0.34 10.58
N ARG A 153 24.64 -0.67 9.28
CA ARG A 153 25.85 -0.74 8.46
C ARG A 153 26.25 0.65 7.98
N PRO A 154 27.56 0.98 7.96
CA PRO A 154 28.04 2.27 7.49
C PRO A 154 27.64 2.51 6.04
N ASP A 155 27.34 3.77 5.72
CA ASP A 155 27.07 4.21 4.36
C ASP A 155 28.36 4.10 3.52
N LEU A 156 28.41 3.07 2.67
CA LEU A 156 29.54 2.83 1.77
C LEU A 156 29.49 3.69 0.50
N SER A 157 28.50 4.58 0.34
CA SER A 157 28.43 5.46 -0.83
C SER A 157 29.41 6.65 -0.79
N ALA A 158 30.20 6.75 0.28
CA ALA A 158 31.26 7.74 0.45
C ALA A 158 32.68 7.17 0.28
N ALA A 159 32.84 5.96 -0.27
CA ALA A 159 34.13 5.32 -0.58
C ALA A 159 34.43 5.35 -2.09
#